data_AF-A0A7Y6K9E5-F1
#
_entry.id   AF-A0A7Y6K9E5-F1
#
_cell.length_a   1.000
_cell.length_b   1.000
_cell.length_c   1.000
_cell.angle_alpha   90.00
_cell.angle_beta   90.00
_cell.angle_gamma   90.00
#
_symmetry.space_group_name_H-M   'P 1'
#
loop_
_entity.id
_entity.type
_entity.pdbx_description
1 polymer ?
#
loop_
_entity_poly.entity_id
_entity_poly.type
_entity_poly.pdbx_seq_one_letter_code
_entity_poly.pdbx_strand_id
1 'polypeptide(L)'
;MNAVFKKIIREHKLSSRLIPVFTVAPELELACARVADFIGEKFMGESEPLVKEMLDCGLAAYKRTRKTGNPHIAFMQGLFSRAHLLYARRYVAIDGDRYHVWPPMFEPVTTFEARYGKLETGMFDERCPESVTQRSAAFQLAARALTGENFRLYFEDYDVAHAFSDSEAIEG
;
A
#
# COMPACT_ATOMS: atom_id res chain seq x y z
N MET A 1 14.35 -11.32 1.16
CA MET A 1 12.87 -11.38 1.21
C MET A 1 12.42 -11.02 2.63
N ASN A 2 11.71 -9.90 2.77
CA ASN A 2 11.43 -9.23 4.04
C ASN A 2 10.52 -10.06 4.99
N ALA A 3 10.77 -9.99 6.30
CA ALA A 3 10.03 -10.70 7.34
C ALA A 3 8.56 -10.28 7.43
N VAL A 4 8.26 -8.98 7.31
CA VAL A 4 6.88 -8.44 7.39
C VAL A 4 6.04 -8.97 6.23
N PHE A 5 6.52 -8.79 5.00
CA PHE A 5 5.83 -9.27 3.80
C PHE A 5 5.56 -10.78 3.85
N LYS A 6 6.56 -11.59 4.21
CA LYS A 6 6.40 -13.05 4.37
C LYS A 6 5.32 -13.41 5.39
N LYS A 7 5.27 -12.69 6.51
CA LYS A 7 4.28 -12.92 7.56
C LYS A 7 2.87 -12.63 7.04
N ILE A 8 2.67 -11.46 6.42
CA ILE A 8 1.38 -11.05 5.83
C ILE A 8 0.89 -12.07 4.80
N ILE A 9 1.71 -12.44 3.81
CA ILE A 9 1.27 -13.35 2.74
C ILE A 9 0.98 -14.76 3.27
N ARG A 10 1.66 -15.20 4.33
CA ARG A 10 1.42 -16.50 4.96
C ARG A 10 0.12 -16.48 5.77
N GLU A 11 -0.06 -15.46 6.60
CA GLU A 11 -1.23 -15.29 7.47
C GLU A 11 -2.52 -15.19 6.66
N HIS A 12 -2.49 -14.44 5.56
CA HIS A 12 -3.64 -14.27 4.67
C HIS A 12 -3.67 -15.27 3.49
N LYS A 13 -2.83 -16.30 3.50
CA LYS A 13 -2.79 -17.37 2.48
C LYS A 13 -2.66 -16.86 1.02
N LEU A 14 -1.88 -15.80 0.82
CA LEU A 14 -1.69 -15.14 -0.48
C LEU A 14 -0.57 -15.74 -1.33
N SER A 15 0.34 -16.51 -0.74
CA SER A 15 1.57 -16.98 -1.41
C SER A 15 1.30 -17.70 -2.75
N SER A 16 0.39 -18.68 -2.78
CA SER A 16 0.09 -19.45 -4.00
C SER A 16 -0.52 -18.61 -5.12
N ARG A 17 -1.19 -17.50 -4.77
CA ARG A 17 -1.79 -16.57 -5.73
C ARG A 17 -0.79 -15.56 -6.27
N LEU A 18 0.21 -15.18 -5.46
CA LEU A 18 1.24 -14.21 -5.81
C LEU A 18 2.41 -14.82 -6.60
N ILE A 19 2.76 -16.10 -6.36
CA ILE A 19 3.85 -16.78 -7.09
C ILE A 19 3.72 -16.67 -8.63
N PRO A 20 2.54 -16.88 -9.25
CA PRO A 20 2.39 -16.71 -10.69
C PRO A 20 2.64 -15.28 -11.18
N VAL A 21 2.34 -14.27 -10.35
CA VAL A 21 2.62 -12.87 -10.67
C VAL A 21 4.13 -12.65 -10.71
N PHE A 22 4.83 -13.07 -9.66
CA PHE A 22 6.28 -12.87 -9.51
C PHE A 22 7.11 -13.73 -10.46
N THR A 23 6.55 -14.84 -10.94
CA THR A 23 7.21 -15.64 -11.99
C THR A 23 7.26 -14.87 -13.32
N VAL A 24 6.26 -14.04 -13.61
CA VAL A 24 6.17 -13.25 -14.85
C VAL A 24 6.87 -11.89 -14.69
N ALA A 25 6.76 -11.28 -13.52
CA ALA A 25 7.32 -9.97 -13.21
C ALA A 25 7.98 -10.00 -11.81
N PRO A 26 9.23 -10.52 -11.70
CA PRO A 26 9.91 -10.72 -10.41
C PRO A 26 10.13 -9.44 -9.61
N GLU A 27 10.28 -8.31 -10.30
CA GLU A 27 10.46 -6.99 -9.68
C GLU A 27 9.26 -6.58 -8.81
N LEU A 28 8.07 -7.10 -9.11
CA LEU A 28 6.86 -6.83 -8.33
C LEU A 28 6.91 -7.44 -6.93
N GLU A 29 7.70 -8.50 -6.72
CA GLU A 29 7.89 -9.07 -5.39
C GLU A 29 8.58 -8.06 -4.46
N LEU A 30 9.62 -7.40 -4.95
CA LEU A 30 10.33 -6.36 -4.20
C LEU A 30 9.42 -5.15 -3.94
N ALA A 31 8.61 -4.76 -4.92
CA ALA A 31 7.63 -3.68 -4.75
C ALA A 31 6.62 -4.00 -3.65
N CYS A 32 6.02 -5.20 -3.69
CA CYS A 32 5.08 -5.66 -2.65
C CYS A 32 5.74 -5.72 -1.28
N ALA A 33 6.98 -6.20 -1.20
CA ALA A 33 7.73 -6.26 0.04
C ALA A 33 7.94 -4.86 0.63
N ARG A 34 8.35 -3.88 -0.18
CA ARG A 34 8.56 -2.51 0.29
C ARG A 34 7.27 -1.79 0.68
N VAL A 35 6.16 -2.06 0.00
CA VAL A 35 4.82 -1.60 0.44
C VAL A 35 4.51 -2.18 1.82
N ALA A 36 4.72 -3.47 2.02
CA ALA A 36 4.49 -4.12 3.30
C ALA A 36 5.40 -3.57 4.42
N ASP A 37 6.66 -3.27 4.11
CA ASP A 37 7.61 -2.70 5.06
C ASP A 37 7.23 -1.28 5.47
N PHE A 38 6.65 -0.52 4.54
CA PHE A 38 6.19 0.83 4.79
C PHE A 38 4.94 0.85 5.68
N ILE A 39 3.94 0.03 5.33
CA ILE A 39 2.60 0.06 5.94
C ILE A 39 2.50 -0.82 7.20
N GLY A 40 3.25 -1.92 7.24
CA GLY A 40 3.16 -2.89 8.33
C GLY A 40 1.90 -3.76 8.29
N GLU A 41 1.70 -4.49 9.38
CA GLU A 41 0.65 -5.51 9.50
C GLU A 41 -0.64 -4.99 10.13
N LYS A 42 -0.52 -3.97 11.00
CA LYS A 42 -1.61 -3.48 11.84
C LYS A 42 -2.41 -2.35 11.22
N PHE A 43 -1.85 -1.64 10.23
CA PHE A 43 -2.53 -0.53 9.60
C PHE A 43 -3.73 -1.03 8.80
N MET A 44 -4.93 -0.58 9.18
CA MET A 44 -6.18 -1.05 8.57
C MET A 44 -6.56 -0.21 7.36
N GLY A 45 -6.98 -0.89 6.29
CA GLY A 45 -7.73 -0.33 5.18
C GLY A 45 -9.22 -0.27 5.51
N GLU A 46 -10.10 -0.42 4.53
CA GLU A 46 -11.55 -0.29 4.77
C GLU A 46 -12.08 -1.30 5.80
N SER A 47 -11.62 -2.54 5.72
CA SER A 47 -12.15 -3.66 6.50
C SER A 47 -11.08 -4.64 7.00
N GLU A 48 -9.92 -4.69 6.33
CA GLU A 48 -8.83 -5.61 6.59
C GLU A 48 -7.48 -4.84 6.62
N PRO A 49 -6.36 -5.47 7.00
CA PRO A 49 -5.05 -4.83 6.88
C PRO A 49 -4.81 -4.28 5.48
N LEU A 50 -4.37 -3.02 5.38
CA LEU A 50 -4.32 -2.30 4.11
C LEU A 50 -3.45 -3.01 3.07
N VAL A 51 -2.31 -3.57 3.48
CA VAL A 51 -1.42 -4.35 2.59
C VAL A 51 -2.16 -5.54 1.99
N LYS A 52 -3.01 -6.22 2.76
CA LYS A 52 -3.81 -7.34 2.26
C LYS A 52 -4.81 -6.86 1.21
N GLU A 53 -5.56 -5.79 1.50
CA GLU A 53 -6.53 -5.22 0.56
C GLU A 53 -5.86 -4.81 -0.77
N MET A 54 -4.70 -4.17 -0.68
CA MET A 54 -3.89 -3.78 -1.85
C MET A 54 -3.44 -5.00 -2.66
N LEU A 55 -2.92 -6.05 -2.02
CA LEU A 55 -2.50 -7.28 -2.69
C LEU A 55 -3.70 -8.01 -3.34
N ASP A 56 -4.84 -8.06 -2.68
CA ASP A 56 -6.06 -8.65 -3.24
C ASP A 56 -6.56 -7.87 -4.45
N CYS A 57 -6.52 -6.53 -4.42
CA CYS A 57 -6.84 -5.68 -5.56
C CYS A 57 -5.88 -5.92 -6.74
N GLY A 58 -4.57 -5.99 -6.48
CA GLY A 58 -3.56 -6.34 -7.48
C GLY A 58 -3.83 -7.71 -8.12
N LEU A 59 -4.08 -8.73 -7.31
CA LEU A 59 -4.40 -10.09 -7.78
C LEU A 59 -5.68 -10.15 -8.60
N ALA A 60 -6.72 -9.42 -8.19
CA ALA A 60 -7.98 -9.34 -8.93
C ALA A 60 -7.77 -8.69 -10.31
N ALA A 61 -7.01 -7.58 -10.37
CA ALA A 61 -6.68 -6.91 -11.62
C ALA A 61 -5.83 -7.78 -12.55
N TYR A 62 -4.77 -8.43 -12.03
CA TYR A 62 -3.95 -9.38 -12.77
C TYR A 62 -4.79 -10.51 -13.38
N LYS A 63 -5.70 -11.10 -12.59
CA LYS A 63 -6.54 -12.22 -13.05
C LYS A 63 -7.46 -11.80 -14.21
N ARG A 64 -8.01 -10.59 -14.17
CA ARG A 64 -8.89 -10.07 -15.23
C ARG A 64 -8.18 -9.88 -16.57
N THR A 65 -6.90 -9.50 -16.54
CA THR A 65 -6.13 -9.14 -17.75
C THR A 65 -5.16 -10.22 -18.22
N ARG A 66 -5.04 -11.33 -17.47
CA ARG A 66 -4.09 -12.43 -17.76
C ARG A 66 -4.13 -12.97 -19.19
N LYS A 67 -5.28 -12.91 -19.87
CA LYS A 67 -5.46 -13.45 -21.23
C LYS A 67 -5.47 -12.41 -22.34
N THR A 68 -5.59 -11.12 -22.01
CA THR A 68 -6.04 -10.10 -22.97
C THR A 68 -5.29 -8.79 -22.89
N GLY A 69 -4.38 -8.61 -21.93
CA GLY A 69 -3.66 -7.34 -21.77
C GLY A 69 -2.31 -7.51 -21.08
N ASN A 70 -1.88 -6.46 -20.38
CA ASN A 70 -0.62 -6.41 -19.64
C ASN A 70 -0.88 -6.70 -18.15
N PRO A 71 -0.81 -7.96 -17.70
CA PRO A 71 -1.26 -8.33 -16.36
C PRO A 71 -0.39 -7.77 -15.23
N HIS A 72 0.90 -7.52 -15.48
CA HIS A 72 1.81 -6.89 -14.51
C HIS A 72 1.46 -5.40 -14.29
N ILE A 73 1.13 -4.66 -15.36
CA ILE A 73 0.63 -3.27 -15.25
C ILE A 73 -0.69 -3.24 -14.48
N ALA A 74 -1.63 -4.13 -14.83
CA ALA A 74 -2.92 -4.22 -14.14
C ALA A 74 -2.75 -4.58 -12.65
N PHE A 75 -1.82 -5.48 -12.33
CA PHE A 75 -1.47 -5.79 -10.94
C PHE A 75 -1.02 -4.54 -10.19
N MET A 76 -0.13 -3.74 -10.78
CA MET A 76 0.38 -2.51 -10.17
C MET A 76 -0.72 -1.46 -9.97
N GLN A 77 -1.60 -1.28 -10.96
CA GLN A 77 -2.80 -0.43 -10.81
C GLN A 77 -3.69 -0.89 -9.66
N GLY A 78 -3.93 -2.21 -9.57
CA GLY A 78 -4.69 -2.79 -8.47
C GLY A 78 -4.00 -2.60 -7.12
N LEU A 79 -2.69 -2.81 -7.05
CA LEU A 79 -1.88 -2.66 -5.84
C LEU A 79 -2.02 -1.24 -5.26
N PHE A 80 -1.89 -0.20 -6.10
CA PHE A 80 -1.97 1.19 -5.62
C PHE A 80 -3.38 1.78 -5.57
N SER A 81 -4.41 1.05 -6.01
CA SER A 81 -5.80 1.54 -6.02
C SER A 81 -6.31 2.00 -4.64
N ARG A 82 -5.80 1.40 -3.55
CA ARG A 82 -6.17 1.72 -2.17
C ARG A 82 -5.17 2.62 -1.45
N ALA A 83 -4.19 3.19 -2.14
CA ALA A 83 -3.13 3.99 -1.50
C ALA A 83 -3.66 5.22 -0.74
N HIS A 84 -4.77 5.81 -1.18
CA HIS A 84 -5.42 6.94 -0.52
C HIS A 84 -5.87 6.64 0.92
N LEU A 85 -6.10 5.38 1.27
CA LEU A 85 -6.51 4.97 2.62
C LEU A 85 -5.42 5.24 3.68
N LEU A 86 -4.16 5.45 3.28
CA LEU A 86 -3.09 5.90 4.18
C LEU A 86 -3.37 7.29 4.78
N TYR A 87 -4.22 8.08 4.12
CA TYR A 87 -4.55 9.45 4.50
C TYR A 87 -6.01 9.59 4.98
N ALA A 88 -6.81 8.54 4.85
CA ALA A 88 -8.24 8.56 5.18
C ALA A 88 -8.51 8.63 6.69
N ARG A 89 -7.59 8.09 7.50
CA ARG A 89 -7.72 8.00 8.97
C ARG A 89 -6.35 8.17 9.63
N ARG A 90 -6.35 8.63 10.88
CA ARG A 90 -5.13 8.76 11.67
C ARG A 90 -4.72 7.42 12.27
N TYR A 91 -3.43 7.12 12.19
CA TYR A 91 -2.83 6.05 12.97
C TYR A 91 -2.09 6.65 14.15
N VAL A 92 -2.34 6.15 15.36
CA VAL A 92 -1.79 6.75 16.58
C VAL A 92 -1.21 5.71 17.52
N ALA A 93 -0.33 6.16 18.41
CA ALA A 93 0.06 5.45 19.62
C ALA A 93 -0.52 6.17 20.85
N ILE A 94 -1.16 5.43 21.75
CA ILE A 94 -1.91 5.94 22.91
C ILE A 94 -1.01 5.94 24.14
N ASP A 95 -0.82 7.11 24.76
CA ASP A 95 -0.03 7.33 25.99
C ASP A 95 -0.91 7.97 27.07
N GLY A 96 -1.74 7.16 27.72
CA GLY A 96 -2.76 7.64 28.66
C GLY A 96 -3.75 8.58 27.96
N ASP A 97 -3.79 9.84 28.38
CA ASP A 97 -4.64 10.88 27.79
C ASP A 97 -4.01 11.57 26.57
N ARG A 98 -2.79 11.18 26.18
CA ARG A 98 -2.05 11.77 25.05
C ARG A 98 -2.00 10.80 23.87
N TYR A 99 -1.85 11.37 22.68
CA TYR A 99 -1.71 10.62 21.44
C TYR A 99 -0.48 11.09 20.68
N HIS A 100 0.28 10.14 20.15
CA HIS A 100 1.28 10.39 19.13
C HIS A 100 0.68 10.02 17.78
N VAL A 101 0.66 10.94 16.82
CA VAL A 101 0.09 10.70 15.49
C VAL A 101 1.21 10.30 14.54
N TRP A 102 1.02 9.20 13.80
CA TRP A 102 1.94 8.78 12.76
C TRP A 102 1.96 9.81 11.61
N PRO A 103 3.14 10.31 11.19
CA PRO A 103 3.25 11.29 10.12
C PRO A 103 3.53 10.62 8.75
N PRO A 104 2.53 10.45 7.86
CA PRO A 104 2.66 9.57 6.68
C PRO A 104 3.73 9.97 5.67
N MET A 105 4.05 11.27 5.59
CA MET A 105 5.06 11.79 4.67
C MET A 105 6.49 11.56 5.16
N PHE A 106 6.70 11.35 6.46
CA PHE A 106 8.03 11.41 7.08
C PHE A 106 8.63 10.04 7.35
N GLU A 107 7.84 9.05 7.75
CA GLU A 107 8.36 7.74 8.14
C GLU A 107 7.40 6.57 7.84
N PRO A 108 7.92 5.33 7.72
CA PRO A 108 7.12 4.12 7.72
C PRO A 108 6.28 3.95 9.00
N VAL A 109 5.10 3.34 8.86
CA VAL A 109 4.27 2.93 10.00
C VAL A 109 5.06 2.00 10.92
N THR A 110 5.81 1.06 10.36
CA THR A 110 6.62 0.10 11.13
C THR A 110 7.71 0.77 11.98
N THR A 111 8.25 1.90 11.52
CA THR A 111 9.25 2.68 12.28
C THR A 111 8.58 3.44 13.43
N PHE A 112 7.40 4.00 13.17
CA PHE A 112 6.56 4.62 14.19
C PHE A 112 6.15 3.61 15.27
N GLU A 113 5.67 2.43 14.88
CA GLU A 113 5.34 1.34 15.80
C GLU A 113 6.53 0.90 16.64
N ALA A 114 7.72 0.79 16.04
CA ALA A 114 8.94 0.44 16.77
C ALA A 114 9.31 1.50 17.81
N ARG A 115 9.17 2.79 17.46
CA ARG A 115 9.43 3.92 18.38
C ARG A 115 8.51 3.88 19.60
N TYR A 116 7.25 3.50 19.40
CA TYR A 116 6.22 3.46 20.45
C TYR A 116 5.85 2.04 20.87
N GLY A 117 6.75 1.06 20.73
CA GLY A 117 6.41 -0.38 20.86
C GLY A 117 5.87 -0.86 22.22
N LYS A 118 5.80 0.01 23.23
CA LYS A 118 5.17 -0.24 24.54
C LYS A 118 3.74 0.30 24.64
N LEU A 119 3.33 1.12 23.70
CA LEU A 119 2.03 1.77 23.65
C LEU A 119 1.09 0.97 22.75
N GLU A 120 -0.20 1.06 23.03
CA GLU A 120 -1.23 0.55 22.12
C GLU A 120 -1.29 1.44 20.88
N THR A 121 -1.35 0.81 19.70
CA THR A 121 -1.49 1.52 18.43
C THR A 121 -2.84 1.22 17.80
N GLY A 122 -3.44 2.21 17.14
CA GLY A 122 -4.78 2.07 16.57
C GLY A 122 -5.14 3.11 15.53
N MET A 123 -6.18 2.81 14.76
CA MET A 123 -6.78 3.73 13.79
C MET A 123 -7.84 4.58 14.48
N PHE A 124 -7.82 5.88 14.23
CA PHE A 124 -8.84 6.84 14.68
C PHE A 124 -9.55 7.43 13.48
N ASP A 125 -10.88 7.54 13.58
CA ASP A 125 -11.74 8.06 12.52
C ASP A 125 -11.69 9.60 12.46
N GLU A 126 -10.51 10.08 12.10
CA GLU A 126 -10.22 11.49 11.86
C GLU A 126 -9.33 11.57 10.63
N ARG A 127 -9.72 12.40 9.65
CA ARG A 127 -8.92 12.57 8.43
C ARG A 127 -7.59 13.24 8.74
N CYS A 128 -6.58 12.92 7.92
CA CYS A 128 -5.40 13.77 7.82
C CYS A 128 -5.83 15.17 7.34
N PRO A 129 -5.25 16.24 7.92
CA PRO A 129 -5.61 17.61 7.53
C PRO A 129 -5.19 17.94 6.09
N GLU A 130 -4.20 17.24 5.55
CA GLU A 130 -3.78 17.43 4.16
C GLU A 130 -4.77 16.77 3.18
N SER A 131 -5.18 17.53 2.16
CA SER A 131 -5.89 16.96 1.01
C SER A 131 -4.91 16.22 0.12
N VAL A 132 -5.10 14.90 -0.02
CA VAL A 132 -4.27 14.03 -0.87
C VAL A 132 -5.17 13.29 -1.85
N THR A 133 -4.99 13.55 -3.15
CA THR A 133 -5.72 12.82 -4.21
C THR A 133 -5.28 11.36 -4.26
N GLN A 134 -6.15 10.49 -4.78
CA GLN A 134 -5.81 9.07 -4.96
C GLN A 134 -4.57 8.90 -5.83
N ARG A 135 -4.47 9.69 -6.91
CA ARG A 135 -3.31 9.73 -7.78
C ARG A 135 -2.04 10.11 -7.02
N SER A 136 -2.07 11.17 -6.21
CA SER A 136 -0.93 11.63 -5.43
C SER A 136 -0.49 10.59 -4.37
N ALA A 137 -1.44 9.97 -3.68
CA ALA A 137 -1.15 8.89 -2.74
C ALA A 137 -0.47 7.69 -3.43
N ALA A 138 -0.97 7.30 -4.61
CA ALA A 138 -0.37 6.23 -5.41
C ALA A 138 1.06 6.56 -5.83
N PHE A 139 1.31 7.77 -6.35
CA PHE A 139 2.66 8.22 -6.72
C PHE A 139 3.63 8.21 -5.53
N GLN A 140 3.21 8.76 -4.40
CA GLN A 140 4.05 8.84 -3.20
C GLN A 140 4.40 7.47 -2.64
N LEU A 141 3.46 6.52 -2.67
CA LEU A 141 3.73 5.16 -2.22
C LEU A 141 4.58 4.40 -3.24
N ALA A 142 4.33 4.59 -4.53
CA ALA A 142 5.14 3.99 -5.59
C ALA A 142 6.59 4.47 -5.55
N ALA A 143 6.84 5.75 -5.30
CA ALA A 143 8.18 6.31 -5.15
C ALA A 143 8.95 5.69 -3.97
N ARG A 144 8.25 5.21 -2.94
CA ARG A 144 8.84 4.47 -1.81
C ARG A 144 9.05 2.99 -2.14
N ALA A 145 8.13 2.39 -2.89
CA ALA A 145 8.13 0.96 -3.18
C ALA A 145 9.05 0.57 -4.35
N LEU A 146 9.24 1.43 -5.34
CA LEU A 146 9.96 1.11 -6.57
C LEU A 146 11.40 1.67 -6.54
N THR A 147 12.28 1.04 -7.33
CA THR A 147 13.61 1.59 -7.66
C THR A 147 13.47 2.58 -8.81
N GLY A 148 14.46 3.47 -9.02
CA GLY A 148 14.37 4.51 -10.05
C GLY A 148 14.03 3.99 -11.46
N GLU A 149 14.61 2.86 -11.87
CA GLU A 149 14.31 2.23 -13.17
C GLU A 149 12.86 1.70 -13.24
N ASN A 150 12.42 0.94 -12.23
CA ASN A 150 11.07 0.38 -12.21
C ASN A 150 10.00 1.46 -12.01
N PHE A 151 10.31 2.51 -11.24
CA PHE A 151 9.43 3.66 -11.09
C PHE A 151 9.21 4.33 -12.44
N ARG A 152 10.30 4.62 -13.17
CA ARG A 152 10.24 5.19 -14.52
C ARG A 152 9.40 4.31 -15.45
N LEU A 153 9.68 3.01 -15.49
CA LEU A 153 8.95 2.08 -16.35
C LEU A 153 7.43 2.05 -16.04
N TYR A 154 7.04 1.89 -14.77
CA TYR A 154 5.64 1.72 -14.42
C TYR A 154 4.84 3.03 -14.36
N PHE A 155 5.45 4.13 -13.92
CA PHE A 155 4.73 5.39 -13.69
C PHE A 155 4.98 6.45 -14.76
N GLU A 156 6.07 6.38 -15.53
CA GLU A 156 6.29 7.25 -16.67
C GLU A 156 5.94 6.55 -17.99
N ASP A 157 6.47 5.34 -18.24
CA ASP A 157 6.28 4.67 -19.54
C ASP A 157 4.90 3.99 -19.64
N TYR A 158 4.44 3.33 -18.57
CA TYR A 158 3.13 2.64 -18.52
C TYR A 158 1.98 3.46 -17.95
N ASP A 159 2.26 4.65 -17.41
CA ASP A 159 1.28 5.57 -16.80
C ASP A 159 0.27 4.85 -15.88
N VAL A 160 0.77 4.03 -14.94
CA VAL A 160 -0.07 3.30 -13.95
C VAL A 160 -1.01 4.25 -13.21
N ALA A 161 -0.59 5.49 -12.99
CA ALA A 161 -1.34 6.48 -12.25
C ALA A 161 -2.53 7.09 -13.02
N HIS A 162 -2.58 6.95 -14.36
CA HIS A 162 -3.70 7.41 -15.18
C HIS A 162 -5.05 6.84 -14.72
N ALA A 163 -5.03 5.61 -14.22
CA ALA A 163 -6.22 4.90 -13.78
C ALA A 163 -6.85 5.48 -12.50
N PHE A 164 -6.17 6.39 -11.81
CA PHE A 164 -6.64 6.97 -10.56
C PHE A 164 -7.18 8.37 -10.77
N SER A 165 -8.23 8.71 -10.00
CA SER A 165 -8.79 10.06 -10.04
C SER A 165 -7.79 11.07 -9.50
N ASP A 166 -7.69 12.19 -10.20
CA ASP A 166 -6.98 13.38 -9.74
C ASP A 166 -7.92 14.39 -9.07
N SER A 167 -9.22 14.10 -9.04
CA SER A 167 -10.12 14.82 -8.18
C SER A 167 -9.87 14.40 -6.73
N GLU A 168 -10.04 15.34 -5.80
CA GLU A 168 -10.18 14.98 -4.40
C GLU A 168 -11.27 13.90 -4.29
N ALA A 169 -11.08 12.94 -3.39
CA ALA A 169 -12.15 12.02 -3.00
C ALA A 169 -13.20 12.82 -2.21
N ILE A 170 -13.94 13.67 -2.92
CA ILE A 170 -15.16 14.27 -2.42
C ILE A 170 -16.21 13.17 -2.59
N GLU A 171 -16.49 12.44 -1.52
CA GLU A 171 -17.79 11.79 -1.31
C GLU A 171 -17.83 11.09 0.06
N GLY A 172 -18.92 11.35 0.79
CA GLY A 172 -19.43 10.54 1.92
C GLY A 172 -18.91 10.90 3.29
#